data_AF-A0AB34IQ12-F1
#
_entry.id   AF-A0AB34IQ12-F1
#
_cell.length_a   1.000
_cell.length_b   1.000
_cell.length_c   1.000
_cell.angle_alpha   90.00
_cell.angle_beta   90.00
_cell.angle_gamma   90.00
#
_symmetry.space_group_name_H-M   'P 1'
#
loop_
_entity.id
_entity.type
_entity.pdbx_description
1 polymer ?
#
loop_
_entity_poly.entity_id
_entity_poly.type
_entity_poly.pdbx_seq_one_letter_code
_entity_poly.pdbx_strand_id
1 'polypeptide(L)'
;MGGHRFHAVHPDAPPKPRRSRPSSRTPFPRAALSALRPARPRRPPPAAARGRAYAAARTEEDEPPAALPPGDAAAAGGGGGGGRGRARRALRLAAVCAAAIAAALLAAHAAAARARPPLELRGAVVAGGRRARPAAPPPPAAPLFPSPPPRPSPPPRLSPPPPLPSAPPPSRPPTTPPPRPPPPAAPSPAAPPAAPAPFVRVCVGQVSAQGVSSRFDGGGAADPQLWVYQSLGGVKRVQKKTTFLPDTRSPVWHDSDTCVFLDDSELCFDIRDDLPLPPRLPELLHAGCTSDLYPGAHRLRLDGGAELAFTVLYVHQVASPPPTPPPAHPFYPYDYTLDSGGLSLRMCAAMLRDPQHLFHQMWAAAPWSRLGHGRPSCFETARDDARRTQSAGAYFREARRGASCDSNWYEGNEGELGWRGQRPAFSAAAPALLGFDEAIDEYCERAQTPAEGKRYFGHAGNCVNANLNILSLYGDRVPYNLCRNLEWQVCAAKGLLPGQGDGQIRFAKSIRDLHPHGAKPLGECRGWRAPDAPPCDQGYATDDIFFLETCLFAQICANRDELFKLDVGDPFYCDFSDAGFDELQWLLTRTTS
;
A
#
# COMPACT_ATOMS: atom_id res chain seq x y z
N MET A 1 53.97 -48.81 18.13
CA MET A 1 53.43 -49.59 16.98
C MET A 1 52.15 -50.28 17.44
N GLY A 2 51.12 -50.30 16.59
CA GLY A 2 49.99 -51.24 16.71
C GLY A 2 48.88 -50.79 17.65
N GLY A 3 47.73 -50.41 17.07
CA GLY A 3 46.59 -49.87 17.79
C GLY A 3 45.55 -50.90 18.23
N HIS A 4 44.58 -50.41 18.98
CA HIS A 4 43.29 -51.07 19.19
C HIS A 4 42.18 -50.02 19.27
N ARG A 5 41.15 -50.21 18.44
CA ARG A 5 39.87 -49.49 18.46
C ARG A 5 39.06 -49.94 19.68
N PHE A 6 38.46 -48.99 20.40
CA PHE A 6 37.34 -49.24 21.29
C PHE A 6 36.15 -48.37 20.87
N HIS A 7 35.02 -49.02 20.65
CA HIS A 7 33.71 -48.40 20.46
C HIS A 7 33.21 -47.88 21.81
N ALA A 8 32.83 -46.60 21.88
CA ALA A 8 32.18 -46.01 23.04
C ALA A 8 30.66 -46.23 22.96
N VAL A 9 30.12 -46.74 24.06
CA VAL A 9 28.71 -46.98 24.35
C VAL A 9 28.07 -45.69 24.88
N HIS A 10 26.86 -45.37 24.40
CA HIS A 10 26.01 -44.27 24.87
C HIS A 10 25.40 -44.56 26.26
N PRO A 11 25.34 -43.60 27.19
CA PRO A 11 24.56 -43.75 28.41
C PRO A 11 23.15 -43.11 28.32
N ASP A 12 22.18 -43.92 28.76
CA ASP A 12 20.99 -43.66 29.57
C ASP A 12 20.01 -42.53 29.26
N ALA A 13 18.78 -42.95 28.93
CA ALA A 13 17.55 -42.17 28.92
C ALA A 13 16.74 -42.36 30.23
N PRO A 14 16.04 -41.34 30.75
CA PRO A 14 15.30 -41.40 32.02
C PRO A 14 13.90 -42.06 31.91
N PRO A 15 13.35 -42.58 33.03
CA PRO A 15 12.15 -43.43 33.04
C PRO A 15 10.81 -42.66 33.01
N LYS A 16 9.81 -43.28 32.37
CA LYS A 16 8.41 -42.79 32.26
C LYS A 16 7.60 -43.06 33.54
N PRO A 17 6.69 -42.15 33.95
CA PRO A 17 5.88 -42.33 35.15
C PRO A 17 4.64 -43.22 34.91
N ARG A 18 4.33 -44.02 35.94
CA ARG A 18 3.20 -44.97 36.06
C ARG A 18 1.86 -44.26 36.25
N ARG A 19 0.84 -44.81 35.58
CA ARG A 19 -0.58 -44.47 35.73
C ARG A 19 -1.16 -44.98 37.06
N SER A 20 -1.87 -44.11 37.78
CA SER A 20 -2.78 -44.46 38.88
C SER A 20 -4.23 -44.30 38.45
N ARG A 21 -5.05 -45.35 38.66
CA ARG A 21 -6.52 -45.33 38.57
C ARG A 21 -7.12 -44.62 39.79
N PRO A 22 -8.35 -44.10 39.66
CA PRO A 22 -9.31 -44.21 40.76
C PRO A 22 -10.62 -44.90 40.32
N SER A 23 -11.23 -45.55 41.32
CA SER A 23 -12.49 -46.27 41.29
C SER A 23 -13.44 -45.60 42.28
N SER A 24 -14.66 -45.24 41.86
CA SER A 24 -15.86 -45.35 42.69
C SER A 24 -17.15 -45.04 41.91
N ARG A 25 -18.14 -45.93 42.09
CA ARG A 25 -19.57 -45.86 41.72
C ARG A 25 -20.24 -44.63 42.38
N THR A 26 -21.39 -44.08 41.96
CA THR A 26 -22.77 -44.65 41.93
C THR A 26 -23.75 -43.63 41.24
N PRO A 27 -25.10 -43.82 41.12
CA PRO A 27 -25.80 -43.92 39.83
C PRO A 27 -26.91 -42.87 39.55
N PHE A 28 -27.40 -42.77 38.30
CA PHE A 28 -28.75 -42.26 37.95
C PHE A 28 -29.13 -42.71 36.50
N PRO A 29 -30.41 -42.67 36.07
CA PRO A 29 -31.11 -43.85 35.59
C PRO A 29 -31.38 -43.87 34.07
N ARG A 30 -31.74 -45.06 33.58
CA ARG A 30 -32.16 -45.39 32.22
C ARG A 30 -33.59 -44.90 31.90
N ALA A 31 -33.74 -44.29 30.72
CA ALA A 31 -34.85 -44.46 29.76
C ALA A 31 -34.44 -43.70 28.48
N ALA A 32 -34.63 -44.11 27.23
CA ALA A 32 -35.16 -45.32 26.61
C ALA A 32 -34.47 -45.47 25.24
N LEU A 33 -34.15 -46.71 24.86
CA LEU A 33 -33.69 -47.10 23.53
C LEU A 33 -34.90 -47.57 22.72
N SER A 34 -35.04 -47.12 21.47
CA SER A 34 -35.52 -47.95 20.35
C SER A 34 -35.41 -47.22 19.01
N ALA A 35 -34.64 -47.83 18.10
CA ALA A 35 -34.85 -47.98 16.65
C ALA A 35 -33.57 -47.75 15.83
N LEU A 36 -32.73 -48.79 15.76
CA LEU A 36 -31.71 -48.95 14.73
C LEU A 36 -32.37 -49.49 13.46
N ARG A 37 -32.23 -48.77 12.33
CA ARG A 37 -32.34 -49.33 10.97
C ARG A 37 -30.96 -49.29 10.31
N PRO A 38 -30.57 -50.32 9.55
CA PRO A 38 -29.22 -50.43 8.99
C PRO A 38 -29.05 -49.50 7.78
N ALA A 39 -27.93 -48.78 7.75
CA ALA A 39 -27.50 -47.96 6.62
C ALA A 39 -27.10 -48.84 5.42
N ARG A 40 -27.66 -48.53 4.24
CA ARG A 40 -27.22 -49.08 2.95
C ARG A 40 -25.90 -48.42 2.51
N PRO A 41 -25.02 -49.13 1.80
CA PRO A 41 -23.77 -48.56 1.29
C PRO A 41 -24.06 -47.56 0.16
N ARG A 42 -23.52 -46.34 0.27
CA ARG A 42 -23.54 -45.33 -0.81
C ARG A 42 -22.51 -45.70 -1.87
N ARG A 43 -22.97 -45.74 -3.13
CA ARG A 43 -22.14 -45.82 -4.35
C ARG A 43 -21.23 -44.58 -4.47
N PRO A 44 -20.04 -44.72 -5.07
CA PRO A 44 -19.20 -43.57 -5.44
C PRO A 44 -19.83 -42.80 -6.62
N PRO A 45 -19.63 -41.47 -6.72
CA PRO A 45 -20.10 -40.69 -7.86
C PRO A 45 -19.26 -40.95 -9.12
N PRO A 46 -19.85 -40.81 -10.32
CA PRO A 46 -19.14 -41.00 -11.58
C PRO A 46 -18.25 -39.80 -11.92
N ALA A 47 -17.10 -40.09 -12.53
CA ALA A 47 -16.22 -39.12 -13.15
C ALA A 47 -16.94 -38.40 -14.30
N ALA A 48 -17.03 -37.07 -14.24
CA ALA A 48 -17.52 -36.25 -15.33
C ALA A 48 -16.33 -35.75 -16.16
N ALA A 49 -16.20 -36.31 -17.36
CA ALA A 49 -15.35 -35.80 -18.42
C ALA A 49 -16.16 -34.81 -19.30
N ARG A 50 -15.52 -33.68 -19.61
CA ARG A 50 -15.66 -32.82 -20.82
C ARG A 50 -17.06 -32.33 -21.24
N GLY A 51 -17.17 -31.00 -21.33
CA GLY A 51 -18.11 -30.30 -22.21
C GLY A 51 -17.50 -29.01 -22.75
N ARG A 52 -17.13 -29.00 -24.04
CA ARG A 52 -16.95 -27.78 -24.86
C ARG A 52 -18.35 -27.31 -25.30
N ALA A 53 -18.57 -26.00 -25.35
CA ALA A 53 -19.06 -25.25 -26.52
C ALA A 53 -19.76 -23.95 -26.10
N TYR A 54 -19.24 -22.82 -26.58
CA TYR A 54 -20.05 -21.69 -27.03
C TYR A 54 -19.39 -21.13 -28.30
N ALA A 55 -20.08 -21.32 -29.43
CA ALA A 55 -20.04 -20.47 -30.62
C ALA A 55 -21.10 -19.36 -30.40
N ALA A 56 -21.12 -18.19 -31.02
CA ALA A 56 -20.52 -17.69 -32.26
C ALA A 56 -20.47 -16.15 -32.21
N ALA A 57 -19.55 -15.54 -32.97
CA ALA A 57 -19.78 -14.41 -33.90
C ALA A 57 -18.43 -13.78 -34.29
N ARG A 58 -17.81 -14.31 -35.36
CA ARG A 58 -16.81 -13.61 -36.16
C ARG A 58 -17.19 -13.83 -37.62
N THR A 59 -17.34 -12.74 -38.36
CA THR A 59 -17.46 -12.73 -39.81
C THR A 59 -16.07 -12.86 -40.42
N GLU A 60 -15.96 -13.79 -41.36
CA GLU A 60 -14.88 -13.98 -42.31
C GLU A 60 -14.75 -12.77 -43.25
N GLU A 61 -13.53 -12.50 -43.72
CA GLU A 61 -13.25 -12.54 -45.17
C GLU A 61 -11.73 -12.66 -45.42
N ASP A 62 -11.43 -13.68 -46.23
CA ASP A 62 -10.33 -13.94 -47.15
C ASP A 62 -8.89 -14.26 -46.69
N GLU A 63 -8.58 -15.54 -46.94
CA GLU A 63 -7.29 -16.22 -47.00
C GLU A 63 -6.76 -16.23 -48.49
N PRO A 64 -5.67 -16.93 -48.86
CA PRO A 64 -4.45 -16.36 -49.48
C PRO A 64 -4.25 -16.92 -50.92
N PRO A 65 -3.04 -17.06 -51.56
CA PRO A 65 -1.89 -17.89 -51.11
C PRO A 65 -0.52 -17.28 -51.59
N ALA A 66 0.68 -17.86 -51.57
CA ALA A 66 1.21 -19.21 -51.36
C ALA A 66 2.72 -19.12 -51.01
N ALA A 67 3.25 -20.20 -50.46
CA ALA A 67 4.65 -20.45 -50.07
C ALA A 67 5.58 -20.77 -51.27
N LEU A 68 6.90 -20.48 -51.21
CA LEU A 68 8.08 -21.36 -50.95
C LEU A 68 9.29 -20.74 -51.71
N PRO A 69 10.58 -21.18 -51.61
CA PRO A 69 11.24 -22.20 -50.77
C PRO A 69 12.57 -21.70 -50.09
N PRO A 70 13.32 -22.56 -49.37
CA PRO A 70 14.63 -22.23 -48.81
C PRO A 70 15.78 -22.46 -49.81
N GLY A 71 16.91 -21.77 -49.63
CA GLY A 71 18.11 -21.93 -50.46
C GLY A 71 19.40 -21.61 -49.71
N ASP A 72 20.37 -22.52 -49.90
CA ASP A 72 21.62 -22.74 -49.18
C ASP A 72 22.72 -21.67 -49.29
N ALA A 73 23.75 -21.89 -48.46
CA ALA A 73 25.04 -21.22 -48.39
C ALA A 73 25.91 -21.34 -49.64
N ALA A 74 26.69 -20.29 -49.97
CA ALA A 74 28.12 -20.38 -50.33
C ALA A 74 28.80 -19.01 -50.54
N ALA A 75 30.08 -19.03 -50.16
CA ALA A 75 31.22 -18.12 -50.28
C ALA A 75 31.34 -17.03 -51.38
N ALA A 76 32.16 -16.03 -50.99
CA ALA A 76 33.18 -15.28 -51.74
C ALA A 76 32.80 -13.97 -52.49
N GLY A 77 33.52 -12.89 -52.10
CA GLY A 77 34.22 -12.04 -53.07
C GLY A 77 33.64 -10.65 -53.38
N GLY A 78 34.28 -9.61 -52.81
CA GLY A 78 34.69 -8.41 -53.56
C GLY A 78 33.68 -7.27 -53.78
N GLY A 79 34.20 -6.05 -53.68
CA GLY A 79 33.70 -4.90 -54.46
C GLY A 79 32.93 -3.84 -53.67
N GLY A 80 33.65 -2.80 -53.26
CA GLY A 80 33.09 -1.60 -52.63
C GLY A 80 32.12 -0.80 -53.51
N GLY A 81 31.33 0.06 -52.86
CA GLY A 81 30.54 1.12 -53.51
C GLY A 81 29.03 1.03 -53.33
N GLY A 82 28.51 1.03 -52.08
CA GLY A 82 27.05 0.94 -51.84
C GLY A 82 26.46 1.88 -50.77
N GLY A 83 27.26 2.72 -50.11
CA GLY A 83 26.84 3.45 -48.90
C GLY A 83 25.82 4.58 -49.12
N ARG A 84 25.81 5.24 -50.29
CA ARG A 84 24.97 6.44 -50.51
C ARG A 84 23.51 6.11 -50.87
N GLY A 85 23.22 4.91 -51.38
CA GLY A 85 21.87 4.50 -51.78
C GLY A 85 20.97 4.13 -50.58
N ARG A 86 21.54 3.47 -49.56
CA ARG A 86 20.80 3.03 -48.36
C ARG A 86 20.41 4.22 -47.48
N ALA A 87 21.30 5.19 -47.30
CA ALA A 87 21.00 6.42 -46.54
C ALA A 87 19.87 7.23 -47.17
N ARG A 88 19.83 7.36 -48.51
CA ARG A 88 18.75 8.06 -49.22
C ARG A 88 17.41 7.33 -49.14
N ARG A 89 17.40 5.99 -49.15
CA ARG A 89 16.16 5.22 -48.95
C ARG A 89 15.64 5.35 -47.52
N ALA A 90 16.52 5.30 -46.52
CA ALA A 90 16.13 5.49 -45.12
C ALA A 90 15.54 6.89 -44.85
N LEU A 91 16.15 7.93 -45.41
CA LEU A 91 15.63 9.32 -45.30
C LEU A 91 14.27 9.50 -45.99
N ARG A 92 14.05 8.88 -47.15
CA ARG A 92 12.74 8.90 -47.83
C ARG A 92 11.67 8.18 -47.03
N LEU A 93 12.01 7.02 -46.44
CA LEU A 93 11.07 6.26 -45.63
C LEU A 93 10.68 7.03 -44.35
N ALA A 94 11.66 7.67 -43.69
CA ALA A 94 11.42 8.51 -42.52
C ALA A 94 10.52 9.73 -42.85
N ALA A 95 10.72 10.37 -44.01
CA ALA A 95 9.88 11.48 -44.45
C ALA A 95 8.43 11.06 -44.74
N VAL A 96 8.22 9.87 -45.34
CA VAL A 96 6.89 9.33 -45.59
C VAL A 96 6.17 8.98 -44.29
N CYS A 97 6.87 8.37 -43.32
CA CYS A 97 6.30 8.08 -42.00
C CYS A 97 5.93 9.37 -41.24
N ALA A 98 6.78 10.40 -41.28
CA ALA A 98 6.49 11.68 -40.65
C ALA A 98 5.25 12.37 -41.26
N ALA A 99 5.12 12.33 -42.60
CA ALA A 99 3.95 12.88 -43.28
C ALA A 99 2.65 12.12 -42.93
N ALA A 100 2.70 10.80 -42.82
CA ALA A 100 1.55 9.98 -42.43
C ALA A 100 1.09 10.27 -40.99
N ILE A 101 2.03 10.44 -40.06
CA ILE A 101 1.74 10.82 -38.66
C ILE A 101 1.12 12.22 -38.60
N ALA A 102 1.67 13.18 -39.33
CA ALA A 102 1.13 14.54 -39.38
C ALA A 102 -0.31 14.57 -39.94
N ALA A 103 -0.59 13.79 -40.99
CA ALA A 103 -1.94 13.66 -41.56
C ALA A 103 -2.93 13.03 -40.56
N ALA A 104 -2.52 12.01 -39.81
CA ALA A 104 -3.35 11.38 -38.79
C ALA A 104 -3.68 12.34 -37.64
N LEU A 105 -2.71 13.15 -37.19
CA LEU A 105 -2.91 14.17 -36.16
C LEU A 105 -3.85 15.30 -36.63
N LEU A 106 -3.70 15.75 -37.87
CA LEU A 106 -4.61 16.73 -38.47
C LEU A 106 -6.05 16.20 -38.57
N ALA A 107 -6.22 14.93 -38.96
CA ALA A 107 -7.53 14.29 -39.01
C ALA A 107 -8.16 14.17 -37.62
N ALA A 108 -7.37 13.81 -36.60
CA ALA A 108 -7.84 13.73 -35.21
C ALA A 108 -8.25 15.11 -34.65
N HIS A 109 -7.51 16.17 -34.96
CA HIS A 109 -7.90 17.54 -34.60
C HIS A 109 -9.16 18.02 -35.32
N ALA A 110 -9.31 17.70 -36.60
CA ALA A 110 -10.53 18.01 -37.35
C ALA A 110 -11.76 17.28 -36.79
N ALA A 111 -11.60 16.02 -36.36
CA ALA A 111 -12.67 15.27 -35.70
C ALA A 111 -13.05 15.87 -34.34
N ALA A 112 -12.07 16.27 -33.53
CA ALA A 112 -12.30 16.90 -32.24
C ALA A 112 -12.99 18.28 -32.37
N ALA A 113 -12.68 19.05 -33.43
CA ALA A 113 -13.32 20.34 -33.70
C ALA A 113 -14.80 20.18 -34.08
N ARG A 114 -15.20 19.06 -34.70
CA ARG A 114 -16.60 18.78 -35.08
C ARG A 114 -17.47 18.28 -33.92
N ALA A 115 -16.87 17.84 -32.81
CA ALA A 115 -17.58 17.25 -31.68
C ALA A 115 -18.00 18.26 -30.59
N ARG A 116 -17.74 19.56 -30.76
CA ARG A 116 -18.16 20.58 -29.78
C ARG A 116 -19.58 21.08 -30.09
N PRO A 117 -20.56 20.94 -29.18
CA PRO A 117 -21.86 21.57 -29.34
C PRO A 117 -21.74 23.10 -29.23
N PRO A 118 -22.61 23.86 -29.90
CA PRO A 118 -22.54 25.32 -29.89
C PRO A 118 -22.86 25.86 -28.49
N LEU A 119 -21.94 26.65 -27.94
CA LEU A 119 -22.18 27.47 -26.75
C LEU A 119 -23.16 28.59 -27.12
N GLU A 120 -24.38 28.54 -26.58
CA GLU A 120 -25.25 29.72 -26.53
C GLU A 120 -24.65 30.76 -25.58
N LEU A 121 -24.09 31.83 -26.15
CA LEU A 121 -23.79 33.07 -25.42
C LEU A 121 -25.10 33.83 -25.18
N ARG A 122 -25.59 33.84 -23.94
CA ARG A 122 -26.54 34.85 -23.47
C ARG A 122 -25.79 36.07 -22.95
N GLY A 123 -25.55 37.04 -23.85
CA GLY A 123 -25.15 38.39 -23.51
C GLY A 123 -26.38 39.28 -23.30
N ALA A 124 -26.53 39.85 -22.10
CA ALA A 124 -27.53 40.86 -21.80
C ALA A 124 -27.05 42.22 -22.31
N VAL A 125 -27.79 42.81 -23.25
CA VAL A 125 -27.70 44.23 -23.61
C VAL A 125 -28.97 44.92 -23.12
N VAL A 126 -28.77 45.93 -22.28
CA VAL A 126 -29.80 46.85 -21.79
C VAL A 126 -30.05 47.90 -22.88
N ALA A 127 -31.26 47.93 -23.44
CA ALA A 127 -31.81 49.09 -24.12
C ALA A 127 -33.33 49.09 -24.00
N GLY A 128 -33.88 50.23 -23.58
CA GLY A 128 -35.28 50.40 -23.19
C GLY A 128 -36.26 50.36 -24.36
N GLY A 129 -37.44 49.80 -24.08
CA GLY A 129 -38.60 49.84 -24.96
C GLY A 129 -39.84 49.39 -24.21
N ARG A 130 -40.68 50.35 -23.83
CA ARG A 130 -42.03 50.10 -23.25
C ARG A 130 -42.87 49.32 -24.27
N ARG A 131 -43.36 48.13 -23.92
CA ARG A 131 -44.60 47.54 -24.45
C ARG A 131 -45.14 46.46 -23.50
N ALA A 132 -46.46 46.29 -23.58
CA ALA A 132 -47.38 45.76 -22.58
C ALA A 132 -47.07 44.35 -22.03
N ARG A 133 -47.31 44.17 -20.73
CA ARG A 133 -47.29 42.90 -19.99
C ARG A 133 -48.48 42.01 -20.41
N PRO A 134 -48.28 40.73 -20.76
CA PRO A 134 -49.27 39.68 -20.56
C PRO A 134 -49.23 39.22 -19.08
N ALA A 135 -50.39 38.85 -18.55
CA ALA A 135 -50.57 38.37 -17.19
C ALA A 135 -49.73 37.12 -16.89
N ALA A 136 -49.11 37.10 -15.71
CA ALA A 136 -48.36 35.96 -15.21
C ALA A 136 -49.31 34.79 -14.84
N PRO A 137 -48.94 33.53 -15.09
CA PRO A 137 -49.66 32.39 -14.57
C PRO A 137 -49.49 32.30 -13.04
N PRO A 138 -50.49 31.76 -12.31
CA PRO A 138 -50.43 31.63 -10.86
C PRO A 138 -49.34 30.63 -10.42
N PRO A 139 -48.76 30.82 -9.22
CA PRO A 139 -47.74 29.93 -8.69
C PRO A 139 -48.30 28.53 -8.40
N PRO A 140 -47.50 27.47 -8.53
CA PRO A 140 -47.92 26.12 -8.16
C PRO A 140 -48.19 26.04 -6.64
N ALA A 141 -49.28 25.35 -6.30
CA ALA A 141 -49.70 25.12 -4.93
C ALA A 141 -48.61 24.38 -4.13
N ALA A 142 -48.35 24.86 -2.92
CA ALA A 142 -47.43 24.22 -1.98
C ALA A 142 -47.93 22.82 -1.61
N PRO A 143 -47.03 21.81 -1.50
CA PRO A 143 -47.41 20.49 -1.04
C PRO A 143 -47.82 20.55 0.44
N LEU A 144 -49.03 20.07 0.72
CA LEU A 144 -49.54 19.81 2.06
C LEU A 144 -48.71 18.68 2.68
N PHE A 145 -47.80 19.02 3.58
CA PHE A 145 -47.17 18.04 4.46
C PHE A 145 -48.21 17.52 5.46
N PRO A 146 -48.41 16.20 5.60
CA PRO A 146 -49.21 15.65 6.68
C PRO A 146 -48.51 15.93 8.02
N SER A 147 -49.29 16.41 9.00
CA SER A 147 -48.84 16.65 10.36
C SER A 147 -48.16 15.40 10.94
N PRO A 148 -47.06 15.56 11.71
CA PRO A 148 -46.40 14.44 12.36
C PRO A 148 -47.37 13.76 13.36
N PRO A 149 -47.31 12.42 13.49
CA PRO A 149 -48.14 11.70 14.45
C PRO A 149 -47.80 12.13 15.89
N PRO A 150 -48.79 12.09 16.80
CA PRO A 150 -48.59 12.47 18.19
C PRO A 150 -47.52 11.59 18.85
N ARG A 151 -46.65 12.23 19.63
CA ARG A 151 -45.61 11.54 20.41
C ARG A 151 -46.27 10.50 21.32
N PRO A 152 -45.74 9.26 21.40
CA PRO A 152 -46.20 8.27 22.36
C PRO A 152 -45.94 8.79 23.78
N SER A 153 -46.93 8.60 24.65
CA SER A 153 -46.85 8.94 26.07
C SER A 153 -45.70 8.19 26.75
N PRO A 154 -44.99 8.82 27.70
CA PRO A 154 -43.93 8.15 28.44
C PRO A 154 -44.52 6.97 29.23
N PRO A 155 -43.79 5.85 29.34
CA PRO A 155 -44.22 4.71 30.13
C PRO A 155 -44.34 5.09 31.62
N PRO A 156 -45.25 4.45 32.38
CA PRO A 156 -45.43 4.71 33.79
C PRO A 156 -44.13 4.44 34.55
N ARG A 157 -43.76 5.38 35.43
CA ARG A 157 -42.61 5.24 36.35
C ARG A 157 -42.82 4.00 37.21
N LEU A 158 -41.95 3.00 37.04
CA LEU A 158 -41.84 1.88 37.96
C LEU A 158 -41.31 2.39 39.30
N SER A 159 -41.98 1.99 40.39
CA SER A 159 -41.58 2.27 41.76
C SER A 159 -40.16 1.73 42.03
N PRO A 160 -39.34 2.45 42.80
CA PRO A 160 -38.00 1.98 43.16
C PRO A 160 -38.09 0.69 44.00
N PRO A 161 -37.16 -0.26 43.80
CA PRO A 161 -37.09 -1.46 44.61
C PRO A 161 -36.75 -1.13 46.08
N PRO A 162 -37.18 -1.97 47.03
CA PRO A 162 -36.87 -1.78 48.44
C PRO A 162 -35.35 -1.86 48.70
N PRO A 163 -34.84 -1.13 49.72
CA PRO A 163 -33.42 -1.11 50.03
C PRO A 163 -32.94 -2.48 50.50
N LEU A 164 -31.79 -2.92 49.96
CA LEU A 164 -31.08 -4.12 50.39
C LEU A 164 -30.57 -3.95 51.84
N PRO A 165 -30.54 -5.04 52.64
CA PRO A 165 -30.03 -4.99 54.01
C PRO A 165 -28.53 -4.65 54.02
N SER A 166 -28.17 -3.74 54.94
CA SER A 166 -26.82 -3.22 55.11
C SER A 166 -25.82 -4.33 55.47
N ALA A 167 -24.71 -4.38 54.73
CA ALA A 167 -23.59 -5.27 55.02
C ALA A 167 -22.94 -4.94 56.39
N PRO A 168 -22.42 -5.94 57.12
CA PRO A 168 -21.70 -5.70 58.37
C PRO A 168 -20.42 -4.90 58.14
N PRO A 169 -19.99 -4.09 59.12
CA PRO A 169 -18.84 -3.21 58.99
C PRO A 169 -17.53 -4.02 58.83
N PRO A 170 -16.60 -3.55 57.96
CA PRO A 170 -15.32 -4.21 57.79
C PRO A 170 -14.45 -4.06 59.05
N SER A 171 -13.84 -5.19 59.44
CA SER A 171 -12.82 -5.27 60.49
C SER A 171 -11.62 -4.36 60.18
N ARG A 172 -11.14 -3.66 61.22
CA ARG A 172 -10.01 -2.71 61.16
C ARG A 172 -8.75 -3.34 60.51
N PRO A 173 -8.10 -2.64 59.56
CA PRO A 173 -6.84 -3.09 59.00
C PRO A 173 -5.66 -2.93 59.99
N PRO A 174 -4.63 -3.78 59.90
CA PRO A 174 -3.44 -3.72 60.74
C PRO A 174 -2.60 -2.46 60.48
N THR A 175 -2.10 -1.86 61.57
CA THR A 175 -1.41 -0.56 61.65
C THR A 175 0.08 -0.59 61.28
N THR A 176 0.50 -1.42 60.33
CA THR A 176 1.89 -1.40 59.85
C THR A 176 2.04 -0.49 58.63
N PRO A 177 2.87 0.57 58.69
CA PRO A 177 3.10 1.44 57.54
C PRO A 177 3.79 0.67 56.42
N PRO A 178 3.36 0.82 55.16
CA PRO A 178 3.99 0.16 54.03
C PRO A 178 5.45 0.66 53.86
N PRO A 179 6.36 -0.21 53.39
CA PRO A 179 7.73 0.20 53.08
C PRO A 179 7.73 1.31 52.02
N ARG A 180 8.63 2.28 52.18
CA ARG A 180 8.77 3.39 51.22
C ARG A 180 9.05 2.82 49.82
N PRO A 181 8.39 3.33 48.77
CA PRO A 181 8.72 2.96 47.41
C PRO A 181 10.18 3.34 47.11
N PRO A 182 10.90 2.52 46.33
CA PRO A 182 12.24 2.86 45.89
C PRO A 182 12.21 4.18 45.10
N PRO A 183 13.29 4.98 45.15
CA PRO A 183 13.39 6.20 44.37
C PRO A 183 13.23 5.86 42.87
N PRO A 184 12.56 6.73 42.08
CA PRO A 184 12.40 6.52 40.66
C PRO A 184 13.77 6.37 39.99
N ALA A 185 13.87 5.39 39.08
CA ALA A 185 15.07 5.16 38.30
C ALA A 185 15.44 6.45 37.55
N ALA A 186 16.74 6.79 37.58
CA ALA A 186 17.25 7.93 36.84
C ALA A 186 16.84 7.79 35.35
N PRO A 187 16.38 8.87 34.71
CA PRO A 187 16.00 8.82 33.30
C PRO A 187 17.19 8.34 32.47
N SER A 188 16.95 7.36 31.61
CA SER A 188 17.95 6.88 30.66
C SER A 188 18.50 8.06 29.85
N PRO A 189 19.82 8.13 29.63
CA PRO A 189 20.40 9.18 28.80
C PRO A 189 19.72 9.17 27.43
N ALA A 190 19.32 10.36 26.97
CA ALA A 190 18.68 10.52 25.67
C ALA A 190 19.53 9.85 24.58
N ALA A 191 18.88 9.05 23.74
CA ALA A 191 19.56 8.41 22.62
C ALA A 191 20.24 9.49 21.76
N PRO A 192 21.49 9.29 21.33
CA PRO A 192 22.16 10.23 20.45
C PRO A 192 21.36 10.35 19.14
N PRO A 193 21.28 11.55 18.54
CA PRO A 193 20.57 11.76 17.28
C PRO A 193 21.11 10.84 16.20
N ALA A 194 20.22 10.28 15.37
CA ALA A 194 20.59 9.41 14.26
C ALA A 194 21.59 10.12 13.32
N ALA A 195 22.60 9.38 12.88
CA ALA A 195 23.58 9.90 11.93
C ALA A 195 22.89 10.20 10.58
N PRO A 196 23.18 11.35 9.95
CA PRO A 196 22.60 11.70 8.66
C PRO A 196 23.06 10.72 7.57
N ALA A 197 22.16 10.41 6.63
CA ALA A 197 22.44 9.61 5.44
C ALA A 197 23.59 10.23 4.61
N PRO A 198 24.34 9.42 3.83
CA PRO A 198 25.36 9.96 2.93
C PRO A 198 24.70 10.90 1.92
N PHE A 199 25.16 12.14 1.88
CA PHE A 199 24.70 13.15 0.93
C PHE A 199 25.81 13.45 -0.09
N VAL A 200 25.42 13.60 -1.35
CA VAL A 200 26.31 14.07 -2.40
C VAL A 200 26.23 15.59 -2.43
N ARG A 201 27.36 16.27 -2.21
CA ARG A 201 27.43 17.72 -2.40
C ARG A 201 27.78 18.01 -3.85
N VAL A 202 26.85 18.61 -4.59
CA VAL A 202 27.04 19.03 -5.97
C VAL A 202 27.09 20.54 -6.02
N CYS A 203 28.18 21.09 -6.57
CA CYS A 203 28.32 22.53 -6.72
C CYS A 203 28.11 22.91 -8.19
N VAL A 204 27.12 23.75 -8.43
CA VAL A 204 26.75 24.24 -9.76
C VAL A 204 27.08 25.73 -9.90
N GLY A 205 27.60 26.09 -11.07
CA GLY A 205 27.95 27.44 -11.48
C GLY A 205 27.55 27.69 -12.93
N GLN A 206 27.77 28.93 -13.40
CA GLN A 206 27.56 29.33 -14.80
C GLN A 206 26.16 28.98 -15.35
N VAL A 207 25.12 29.15 -14.54
CA VAL A 207 23.76 28.82 -14.95
C VAL A 207 23.21 29.89 -15.89
N SER A 208 22.63 29.45 -17.00
CA SER A 208 21.92 30.26 -17.99
C SER A 208 20.73 29.47 -18.54
N ALA A 209 19.71 30.16 -19.05
CA ALA A 209 18.56 29.51 -19.68
C ALA A 209 18.19 30.22 -20.99
N GLN A 210 17.64 29.46 -21.94
CA GLN A 210 17.18 29.98 -23.23
C GLN A 210 15.75 29.52 -23.50
N GLY A 211 14.95 30.35 -24.18
CA GLY A 211 13.57 30.00 -24.52
C GLY A 211 12.64 30.04 -23.31
N VAL A 212 12.97 30.88 -22.33
CA VAL A 212 12.11 31.14 -21.17
C VAL A 212 11.13 32.24 -21.55
N SER A 213 9.90 31.87 -21.87
CA SER A 213 8.85 32.86 -22.13
C SER A 213 8.20 33.28 -20.82
N SER A 214 8.27 34.57 -20.50
CA SER A 214 7.42 35.15 -19.48
C SER A 214 5.98 35.22 -20.01
N ARG A 215 4.96 35.14 -19.15
CA ARG A 215 3.57 35.30 -19.61
C ARG A 215 3.20 36.76 -19.89
N PHE A 216 4.02 37.70 -19.43
CA PHE A 216 3.76 39.14 -19.47
C PHE A 216 4.85 39.87 -20.27
N ASP A 217 4.91 39.62 -21.58
CA ASP A 217 5.83 40.31 -22.50
C ASP A 217 5.45 41.79 -22.76
N GLY A 218 4.77 42.46 -21.82
CA GLY A 218 4.16 43.75 -22.05
C GLY A 218 3.94 44.56 -20.77
N GLY A 219 5.03 45.10 -20.22
CA GLY A 219 4.99 46.27 -19.34
C GLY A 219 5.04 45.97 -17.84
N GLY A 220 6.26 45.92 -17.30
CA GLY A 220 6.53 46.32 -15.91
C GLY A 220 6.44 45.25 -14.82
N ALA A 221 6.42 43.96 -15.14
CA ALA A 221 6.42 42.89 -14.14
C ALA A 221 7.82 42.26 -13.99
N ALA A 222 8.16 41.92 -12.75
CA ALA A 222 9.46 41.47 -12.29
C ALA A 222 10.05 40.30 -13.09
N ASP A 223 11.37 40.27 -13.19
CA ASP A 223 12.16 39.23 -13.85
C ASP A 223 11.83 37.83 -13.27
N PRO A 224 11.66 36.78 -14.10
CA PRO A 224 11.41 35.43 -13.63
C PRO A 224 12.51 34.96 -12.67
N GLN A 225 12.20 34.01 -11.80
CA GLN A 225 13.14 33.50 -10.80
C GLN A 225 13.49 32.05 -11.05
N LEU A 226 14.78 31.74 -10.98
CA LEU A 226 15.29 30.37 -11.00
C LEU A 226 15.40 29.86 -9.56
N TRP A 227 14.77 28.72 -9.31
CA TRP A 227 14.76 28.02 -8.04
C TRP A 227 15.51 26.70 -8.22
N VAL A 228 16.55 26.50 -7.42
CA VAL A 228 17.25 25.21 -7.33
C VAL A 228 16.77 24.53 -6.06
N TYR A 229 16.23 23.32 -6.21
CA TYR A 229 15.70 22.57 -5.08
C TYR A 229 16.14 21.12 -5.13
N GLN A 230 16.17 20.55 -3.95
CA GLN A 230 16.30 19.11 -3.75
C GLN A 230 14.88 18.52 -3.70
N SER A 231 14.64 17.46 -4.46
CA SER A 231 13.44 16.63 -4.32
C SER A 231 13.78 15.47 -3.40
N LEU A 232 13.23 15.47 -2.18
CA LEU A 232 13.41 14.39 -1.21
C LEU A 232 12.06 13.69 -1.00
N GLY A 233 11.91 12.45 -1.48
CA GLY A 233 10.66 11.70 -1.27
C GLY A 233 9.38 12.42 -1.76
N GLY A 234 9.49 13.36 -2.71
CA GLY A 234 8.39 14.19 -3.20
C GLY A 234 8.22 15.55 -2.50
N VAL A 235 9.01 15.84 -1.46
CA VAL A 235 9.09 17.16 -0.83
C VAL A 235 10.16 18.00 -1.53
N LYS A 236 9.76 19.16 -2.08
CA LYS A 236 10.69 20.12 -2.69
C LYS A 236 11.29 21.03 -1.62
N ARG A 237 12.59 20.93 -1.35
CA ARG A 237 13.31 21.85 -0.46
C ARG A 237 14.15 22.82 -1.28
N VAL A 238 13.77 24.10 -1.27
CA VAL A 238 14.48 25.17 -1.98
C VAL A 238 15.83 25.38 -1.33
N GLN A 239 16.90 25.18 -2.11
CA GLN A 239 18.28 25.36 -1.64
C GLN A 239 18.78 26.77 -1.98
N LYS A 240 18.39 27.30 -3.16
CA LYS A 240 18.72 28.67 -3.56
C LYS A 240 17.66 29.25 -4.49
N LYS A 241 17.50 30.57 -4.42
CA LYS A 241 16.60 31.38 -5.24
C LYS A 241 17.39 32.54 -5.84
N THR A 242 17.21 32.82 -7.12
CA THR A 242 17.85 33.96 -7.80
C THR A 242 16.96 34.52 -8.89
N THR A 243 17.06 35.82 -9.11
CA THR A 243 16.41 36.52 -10.22
C THR A 243 17.13 36.15 -11.53
N PHE A 244 16.35 35.96 -12.59
CA PHE A 244 16.79 35.52 -13.91
C PHE A 244 16.34 36.52 -14.97
N LEU A 245 17.27 37.04 -15.77
CA LEU A 245 16.95 37.88 -16.93
C LEU A 245 16.58 36.98 -18.12
N PRO A 246 15.35 37.06 -18.68
CA PRO A 246 14.92 36.28 -19.82
C PRO A 246 15.89 36.39 -21.00
N ASP A 247 16.13 35.28 -21.71
CA ASP A 247 16.88 35.22 -22.97
C ASP A 247 18.30 35.83 -22.96
N THR A 248 18.96 35.84 -21.81
CA THR A 248 20.35 36.24 -21.72
C THR A 248 21.28 35.06 -22.05
N ARG A 249 22.08 35.21 -23.12
CA ARG A 249 23.19 34.27 -23.44
C ARG A 249 24.36 34.37 -22.46
N SER A 250 24.35 35.37 -21.59
CA SER A 250 25.38 35.58 -20.57
C SER A 250 25.03 34.77 -19.31
N PRO A 251 25.98 34.04 -18.70
CA PRO A 251 25.74 33.36 -17.44
C PRO A 251 25.34 34.39 -16.38
N VAL A 252 24.15 34.23 -15.79
CA VAL A 252 23.58 35.22 -14.86
C VAL A 252 24.18 35.06 -13.46
N TRP A 253 24.92 33.98 -13.21
CA TRP A 253 25.60 33.73 -11.93
C TRP A 253 27.05 34.17 -12.00
N HIS A 254 27.31 35.44 -11.63
CA HIS A 254 28.66 35.97 -11.49
C HIS A 254 29.28 35.71 -10.10
N ASP A 255 28.46 35.47 -9.07
CA ASP A 255 28.94 35.32 -7.69
C ASP A 255 28.65 33.94 -7.08
N SER A 256 29.75 33.24 -6.74
CA SER A 256 29.90 32.09 -5.83
C SER A 256 29.08 30.83 -6.11
N ASP A 257 29.81 29.74 -6.35
CA ASP A 257 29.39 28.34 -6.42
C ASP A 257 28.17 28.01 -5.54
N THR A 258 27.08 27.55 -6.17
CA THR A 258 25.92 27.08 -5.41
C THR A 258 26.09 25.60 -5.15
N CYS A 259 26.35 25.25 -3.91
CA CYS A 259 26.43 23.85 -3.51
C CYS A 259 25.11 23.39 -2.93
N VAL A 260 24.60 22.29 -3.48
CA VAL A 260 23.39 21.61 -3.01
C VAL A 260 23.77 20.22 -2.52
N PHE A 261 23.11 19.80 -1.44
CA PHE A 261 23.22 18.44 -0.92
C PHE A 261 22.10 17.60 -1.54
N LEU A 262 22.45 16.46 -2.10
CA LEU A 262 21.55 15.55 -2.77
C LEU A 262 21.53 14.23 -2.01
N ASP A 263 20.33 13.85 -1.57
CA ASP A 263 20.08 12.57 -0.90
C ASP A 263 19.62 11.49 -1.91
N ASP A 264 18.94 11.88 -2.99
CA ASP A 264 18.30 10.98 -3.99
C ASP A 264 18.93 11.06 -5.41
N SER A 265 20.19 11.45 -5.53
CA SER A 265 20.97 11.54 -6.80
C SER A 265 20.46 12.50 -7.90
N GLU A 266 19.31 13.15 -7.73
CA GLU A 266 18.73 14.05 -8.74
C GLU A 266 18.80 15.53 -8.34
N LEU A 267 19.26 16.37 -9.28
CA LEU A 267 19.25 17.82 -9.18
C LEU A 267 18.08 18.39 -9.98
N CYS A 268 17.20 19.16 -9.34
CA CYS A 268 16.02 19.75 -9.98
C CYS A 268 16.05 21.28 -10.04
N PHE A 269 15.48 21.82 -11.12
CA PHE A 269 15.37 23.24 -11.42
C PHE A 269 13.92 23.60 -11.70
N ASP A 270 13.43 24.69 -11.09
CA ASP A 270 12.12 25.29 -11.36
C ASP A 270 12.36 26.75 -11.80
N ILE A 271 11.78 27.18 -12.92
CA ILE A 271 11.67 28.58 -13.30
C ILE A 271 10.26 29.03 -12.99
N ARG A 272 10.12 30.08 -12.18
CA ARG A 272 8.83 30.59 -11.70
C ARG A 272 8.70 32.07 -12.03
N ASP A 273 7.46 32.52 -12.19
CA ASP A 273 7.14 33.95 -12.26
C ASP A 273 7.39 34.61 -10.88
N ASP A 274 7.76 35.89 -10.82
CA ASP A 274 8.06 36.59 -9.55
C ASP A 274 6.85 37.33 -8.97
N LEU A 275 5.64 37.10 -9.49
CA LEU A 275 4.44 37.75 -8.96
C LEU A 275 4.11 37.24 -7.54
N PRO A 276 4.21 38.09 -6.50
CA PRO A 276 3.85 37.72 -5.16
C PRO A 276 2.33 37.80 -5.02
N LEU A 277 1.64 36.67 -5.13
CA LEU A 277 0.26 36.57 -4.67
C LEU A 277 0.22 35.68 -3.42
N PRO A 278 0.29 36.25 -2.20
CA PRO A 278 -0.06 35.48 -1.00
C PRO A 278 -1.50 34.95 -1.15
N PRO A 279 -1.79 33.67 -0.82
CA PRO A 279 -0.96 32.66 -0.16
C PRO A 279 -0.39 31.59 -1.12
N ARG A 280 -0.28 31.86 -2.42
CA ARG A 280 0.06 30.86 -3.43
C ARG A 280 1.54 30.91 -3.80
N LEU A 281 2.15 29.74 -3.99
CA LEU A 281 3.47 29.65 -4.60
C LEU A 281 3.44 30.32 -5.99
N PRO A 282 4.51 31.02 -6.41
CA PRO A 282 4.53 31.63 -7.73
C PRO A 282 4.36 30.57 -8.82
N GLU A 283 3.68 30.94 -9.91
CA GLU A 283 3.33 30.03 -11.00
C GLU A 283 4.60 29.42 -11.61
N LEU A 284 4.58 28.10 -11.77
CA LEU A 284 5.67 27.35 -12.37
C LEU A 284 5.62 27.52 -13.90
N LEU A 285 6.67 28.12 -14.46
CA LEU A 285 6.81 28.31 -15.91
C LEU A 285 7.45 27.06 -16.54
N HIS A 286 8.57 26.61 -15.97
CA HIS A 286 9.36 25.48 -16.48
C HIS A 286 9.93 24.66 -15.31
N ALA A 287 10.06 23.35 -15.49
CA ALA A 287 10.73 22.47 -14.52
C ALA A 287 11.50 21.37 -15.23
N GLY A 288 12.50 20.82 -14.55
CA GLY A 288 13.25 19.65 -15.01
C GLY A 288 14.22 19.16 -13.95
N CYS A 289 14.56 17.87 -14.00
CA CYS A 289 15.55 17.24 -13.13
C CYS A 289 16.56 16.46 -13.95
N THR A 290 17.77 16.32 -13.42
CA THR A 290 18.81 15.44 -13.99
C THR A 290 19.56 14.69 -12.90
N SER A 291 19.88 13.44 -13.17
CA SER A 291 20.80 12.61 -12.37
C SER A 291 22.22 12.59 -12.96
N ASP A 292 22.41 13.19 -14.13
CA ASP A 292 23.69 13.22 -14.83
C ASP A 292 24.59 14.31 -14.26
N LEU A 293 25.21 14.02 -13.11
CA LEU A 293 25.93 14.98 -12.29
C LEU A 293 27.42 14.64 -12.28
N TYR A 294 28.09 14.79 -13.42
CA TYR A 294 29.55 14.74 -13.51
C TYR A 294 30.15 16.15 -13.65
N PRO A 295 31.39 16.41 -13.21
CA PRO A 295 32.03 17.71 -13.42
C PRO A 295 32.11 18.08 -14.91
N GLY A 296 31.62 19.26 -15.28
CA GLY A 296 31.57 19.71 -16.67
C GLY A 296 30.32 20.52 -17.01
N ALA A 297 30.18 20.85 -18.29
CA ALA A 297 29.03 21.58 -18.81
C ALA A 297 27.86 20.64 -19.11
N HIS A 298 26.67 21.06 -18.71
CA HIS A 298 25.42 20.32 -18.82
C HIS A 298 24.36 21.16 -19.50
N ARG A 299 23.44 20.46 -20.17
CA ARG A 299 22.23 21.05 -20.75
C ARG A 299 21.05 20.20 -20.33
N LEU A 300 20.04 20.86 -19.77
CA LEU A 300 18.80 20.25 -19.33
C LEU A 300 17.64 20.92 -20.07
N ARG A 301 16.89 20.13 -20.82
CA ARG A 301 15.64 20.60 -21.41
C ARG A 301 14.56 20.58 -20.34
N LEU A 302 13.98 21.74 -20.06
CA LEU A 302 12.87 21.90 -19.13
C LEU A 302 11.54 21.69 -19.86
N ASP A 303 10.49 21.44 -19.09
CA ASP A 303 9.12 21.43 -19.59
C ASP A 303 8.80 22.74 -20.33
N GLY A 304 7.94 22.69 -21.35
CA GLY A 304 7.62 23.87 -22.16
C GLY A 304 8.72 24.28 -23.17
N GLY A 305 9.83 23.54 -23.24
CA GLY A 305 10.82 23.68 -24.32
C GLY A 305 12.00 24.63 -24.02
N ALA A 306 12.03 25.23 -22.83
CA ALA A 306 13.19 25.99 -22.36
C ALA A 306 14.41 25.06 -22.20
N GLU A 307 15.62 25.59 -22.43
CA GLU A 307 16.87 24.87 -22.26
C GLU A 307 17.70 25.57 -21.18
N LEU A 308 18.07 24.84 -20.13
CA LEU A 308 18.96 25.29 -19.07
C LEU A 308 20.38 24.79 -19.33
N ALA A 309 21.36 25.68 -19.38
CA ALA A 309 22.78 25.33 -19.41
C ALA A 309 23.43 25.66 -18.07
N PHE A 310 24.21 24.74 -17.52
CA PHE A 310 24.91 24.91 -16.25
C PHE A 310 26.22 24.14 -16.23
N THR A 311 27.15 24.52 -15.35
CA THR A 311 28.41 23.82 -15.15
C THR A 311 28.41 23.20 -13.75
N VAL A 312 28.59 21.87 -13.67
CA VAL A 312 28.90 21.20 -12.41
C VAL A 312 30.40 21.38 -12.18
N LEU A 313 30.75 22.11 -11.13
CA LEU A 313 32.13 22.46 -10.81
C LEU A 313 32.85 21.26 -10.18
N TYR A 314 32.19 20.60 -9.25
CA TYR A 314 32.65 19.35 -8.65
C TYR A 314 31.51 18.62 -7.96
N VAL A 315 31.71 17.32 -7.78
CA VAL A 315 30.80 16.40 -7.11
C VAL A 315 31.60 15.82 -5.95
N HIS A 316 31.34 16.34 -4.75
CA HIS A 316 31.98 15.81 -3.57
C HIS A 316 31.03 14.79 -2.95
N GLN A 317 31.37 13.50 -3.07
CA GLN A 317 30.84 12.53 -2.14
C GLN A 317 31.41 12.92 -0.78
N VAL A 318 30.59 13.56 0.04
CA VAL A 318 30.98 13.77 1.43
C VAL A 318 30.85 12.40 2.03
N ALA A 319 32.00 11.69 2.09
CA ALA A 319 32.08 10.47 2.85
C ALA A 319 31.56 10.84 4.24
N SER A 320 30.38 10.32 4.60
CA SER A 320 29.96 10.35 5.98
C SER A 320 31.16 9.86 6.79
N PRO A 321 31.54 10.52 7.91
CA PRO A 321 32.46 9.88 8.83
C PRO A 321 31.94 8.45 9.00
N PRO A 322 32.80 7.42 8.87
CA PRO A 322 32.35 6.03 8.85
C PRO A 322 31.37 5.91 10.01
N PRO A 323 30.10 5.56 9.74
CA PRO A 323 29.07 5.64 10.76
C PRO A 323 29.67 4.95 11.97
N THR A 324 29.81 5.67 13.09
CA THR A 324 30.09 4.99 14.35
C THR A 324 29.08 3.88 14.37
N PRO A 325 29.50 2.60 14.25
CA PRO A 325 28.57 1.52 13.99
C PRO A 325 27.49 1.68 15.05
N PRO A 326 26.20 1.83 14.67
CA PRO A 326 25.12 2.19 15.59
C PRO A 326 25.30 1.32 16.81
N PRO A 327 25.63 1.92 17.97
CA PRO A 327 26.54 1.38 18.98
C PRO A 327 26.35 -0.10 19.03
N ALA A 328 27.20 -0.87 18.29
CA ALA A 328 26.86 -2.18 17.73
C ALA A 328 25.89 -2.80 18.70
N HIS A 329 24.56 -2.68 18.43
CA HIS A 329 23.60 -3.26 19.37
C HIS A 329 24.08 -4.68 19.32
N PRO A 330 24.67 -5.21 20.41
CA PRO A 330 25.26 -6.53 20.38
C PRO A 330 24.22 -7.35 19.64
N PHE A 331 24.65 -8.05 18.58
CA PHE A 331 23.87 -9.10 17.94
C PHE A 331 23.62 -10.15 19.04
N TYR A 332 22.89 -9.76 20.06
CA TYR A 332 22.06 -10.61 20.83
C TYR A 332 21.08 -11.08 19.76
N PRO A 333 21.01 -12.39 19.46
CA PRO A 333 19.79 -12.91 18.89
C PRO A 333 18.67 -12.24 19.69
N TYR A 334 17.88 -11.38 19.04
CA TYR A 334 16.84 -10.64 19.74
C TYR A 334 15.97 -11.72 20.33
N ASP A 335 16.09 -11.92 21.64
CA ASP A 335 15.43 -13.02 22.30
C ASP A 335 13.99 -12.58 22.55
N TYR A 336 13.23 -12.45 21.47
CA TYR A 336 11.78 -12.34 21.50
C TYR A 336 11.14 -13.62 22.04
N THR A 337 11.93 -14.66 22.35
CA THR A 337 11.46 -15.88 23.03
C THR A 337 11.38 -15.73 24.56
N LEU A 338 12.00 -14.69 25.14
CA LEU A 338 12.00 -14.47 26.60
C LEU A 338 10.78 -13.71 27.14
N ASP A 339 10.05 -12.97 26.31
CA ASP A 339 8.81 -12.34 26.76
C ASP A 339 7.65 -13.34 26.64
N SER A 340 7.24 -13.91 27.78
CA SER A 340 6.02 -14.73 27.88
C SER A 340 4.73 -13.92 27.69
N GLY A 341 4.85 -12.62 27.39
CA GLY A 341 3.74 -11.69 27.20
C GLY A 341 3.08 -11.82 25.83
N GLY A 342 2.04 -11.01 25.63
CA GLY A 342 1.49 -10.78 24.30
C GLY A 342 2.43 -9.96 23.42
N LEU A 343 2.09 -9.88 22.14
CA LEU A 343 2.79 -9.06 21.16
C LEU A 343 2.86 -7.63 21.67
N SER A 344 4.06 -7.04 21.63
CA SER A 344 4.32 -5.67 22.06
C SER A 344 4.97 -4.86 20.96
N LEU A 345 4.95 -3.53 21.10
CA LEU A 345 5.63 -2.64 20.16
C LEU A 345 7.12 -3.02 20.00
N ARG A 346 7.81 -3.33 21.11
CA ARG A 346 9.22 -3.74 21.10
C ARG A 346 9.42 -5.04 20.32
N MET A 347 8.55 -6.03 20.52
CA MET A 347 8.62 -7.30 19.81
C MET A 347 8.39 -7.11 18.31
N CYS A 348 7.38 -6.33 17.92
CA CYS A 348 7.14 -6.00 16.51
C CYS A 348 8.35 -5.32 15.86
N ALA A 349 8.92 -4.32 16.53
CA ALA A 349 10.12 -3.63 16.08
C ALA A 349 11.34 -4.57 15.94
N ALA A 350 11.48 -5.57 16.82
CA ALA A 350 12.55 -6.56 16.73
C ALA A 350 12.32 -7.53 15.57
N MET A 351 11.12 -8.11 15.44
CA MET A 351 10.75 -9.05 14.38
C MET A 351 10.83 -8.43 12.98
N LEU A 352 10.45 -7.15 12.82
CA LEU A 352 10.57 -6.43 11.55
C LEU A 352 12.02 -6.00 11.24
N ARG A 353 12.90 -5.90 12.24
CA ARG A 353 14.31 -5.54 12.03
C ARG A 353 15.25 -6.73 11.91
N ASP A 354 14.81 -7.92 12.24
CA ASP A 354 15.59 -9.14 12.05
C ASP A 354 15.40 -9.66 10.61
N PRO A 355 16.41 -9.55 9.72
CA PRO A 355 16.28 -10.00 8.34
C PRO A 355 16.14 -11.52 8.21
N GLN A 356 16.47 -12.29 9.24
CA GLN A 356 16.30 -13.74 9.25
C GLN A 356 14.92 -14.16 9.76
N HIS A 357 14.16 -13.24 10.35
CA HIS A 357 12.84 -13.53 10.89
C HIS A 357 11.84 -13.89 9.78
N LEU A 358 10.82 -14.67 10.14
CA LEU A 358 9.76 -15.10 9.22
C LEU A 358 9.14 -13.92 8.47
N PHE A 359 8.99 -12.77 9.12
CA PHE A 359 8.41 -11.56 8.52
C PHE A 359 9.14 -11.09 7.26
N HIS A 360 10.46 -11.25 7.15
CA HIS A 360 11.21 -10.93 5.93
C HIS A 360 11.04 -12.01 4.86
N GLN A 361 10.82 -13.24 5.28
CA GLN A 361 10.62 -14.37 4.38
C GLN A 361 9.23 -14.37 3.76
N MET A 362 8.22 -13.68 4.29
CA MET A 362 6.84 -13.76 3.77
C MET A 362 6.60 -12.95 2.47
N TRP A 363 7.59 -12.24 1.94
CA TRP A 363 7.39 -11.29 0.83
C TRP A 363 7.64 -11.88 -0.58
N ALA A 364 7.48 -13.19 -0.78
CA ALA A 364 7.65 -13.78 -2.11
C ALA A 364 6.59 -13.27 -3.10
N ALA A 365 6.96 -13.19 -4.39
CA ALA A 365 6.00 -12.89 -5.45
C ALA A 365 4.88 -13.94 -5.56
N ALA A 366 5.23 -15.21 -5.34
CA ALA A 366 4.27 -16.31 -5.37
C ALA A 366 3.33 -16.24 -4.15
N PRO A 367 2.02 -16.44 -4.34
CA PRO A 367 1.04 -16.51 -3.25
C PRO A 367 1.43 -17.52 -2.18
N TRP A 368 1.17 -17.18 -0.91
CA TRP A 368 1.35 -18.06 0.25
C TRP A 368 2.77 -18.64 0.44
N SER A 369 3.75 -18.10 -0.27
CA SER A 369 5.09 -18.67 -0.37
C SER A 369 6.10 -17.83 0.39
N ARG A 370 7.09 -18.49 1.00
CA ARG A 370 8.27 -17.81 1.53
C ARG A 370 9.24 -17.43 0.42
N LEU A 371 9.98 -16.35 0.63
CA LEU A 371 11.02 -15.84 -0.23
C LEU A 371 12.14 -16.88 -0.27
N GLY A 372 12.30 -17.52 -1.41
CA GLY A 372 13.39 -18.45 -1.67
C GLY A 372 14.57 -17.75 -2.32
N HIS A 373 15.75 -18.35 -2.21
CA HIS A 373 16.96 -17.85 -2.88
C HIS A 373 16.73 -17.66 -4.39
N GLY A 374 17.01 -16.46 -4.90
CA GLY A 374 16.87 -16.10 -6.31
C GLY A 374 15.42 -15.98 -6.82
N ARG A 375 14.42 -16.04 -5.94
CA ARG A 375 13.02 -15.74 -6.29
C ARG A 375 12.75 -14.26 -6.06
N PRO A 376 11.94 -13.62 -6.93
CA PRO A 376 11.60 -12.21 -6.74
C PRO A 376 10.68 -12.04 -5.54
N SER A 377 10.81 -10.90 -4.88
CA SER A 377 9.83 -10.43 -3.91
C SER A 377 8.57 -9.91 -4.61
N CYS A 378 7.42 -9.90 -3.94
CA CYS A 378 6.17 -9.45 -4.54
C CYS A 378 6.18 -7.98 -4.95
N PHE A 379 7.07 -7.17 -4.38
CA PHE A 379 7.25 -5.77 -4.73
C PHE A 379 8.17 -5.57 -5.95
N GLU A 380 8.73 -6.64 -6.51
CA GLU A 380 9.53 -6.65 -7.74
C GLU A 380 8.72 -7.13 -8.95
N THR A 381 7.45 -7.52 -8.73
CA THR A 381 6.49 -7.95 -9.76
C THR A 381 5.32 -6.98 -9.82
N ALA A 382 4.85 -6.68 -11.02
CA ALA A 382 3.71 -5.80 -11.22
C ALA A 382 2.42 -6.40 -10.63
N ARG A 383 1.59 -5.54 -10.04
CA ARG A 383 0.36 -5.92 -9.33
C ARG A 383 -0.57 -6.83 -10.15
N ASP A 384 -0.85 -6.44 -11.39
CA ASP A 384 -1.86 -7.07 -12.26
C ASP A 384 -1.24 -8.07 -13.26
N ASP A 385 0.08 -8.23 -13.25
CA ASP A 385 0.81 -9.11 -14.15
C ASP A 385 2.10 -9.58 -13.49
N ALA A 386 2.04 -10.75 -12.84
CA ALA A 386 3.18 -11.34 -12.15
C ALA A 386 4.39 -11.64 -13.07
N ARG A 387 4.20 -11.64 -14.41
CA ARG A 387 5.30 -11.82 -15.37
C ARG A 387 6.04 -10.52 -15.65
N ARG A 388 5.39 -9.38 -15.41
CA ARG A 388 5.99 -8.07 -15.59
C ARG A 388 6.74 -7.68 -14.33
N THR A 389 8.00 -7.29 -14.47
CA THR A 389 8.80 -6.79 -13.36
C THR A 389 8.52 -5.31 -13.10
N GLN A 390 8.75 -4.88 -11.87
CA GLN A 390 8.78 -3.47 -11.46
C GLN A 390 9.91 -3.26 -10.44
N SER A 391 10.34 -2.02 -10.22
CA SER A 391 11.30 -1.75 -9.15
C SER A 391 10.59 -1.72 -7.79
N ALA A 392 11.27 -2.15 -6.74
CA ALA A 392 10.75 -2.04 -5.38
C ALA A 392 10.35 -0.58 -5.04
N GLY A 393 11.16 0.40 -5.44
CA GLY A 393 10.85 1.82 -5.26
C GLY A 393 9.60 2.29 -6.01
N ALA A 394 9.24 1.69 -7.16
CA ALA A 394 7.96 1.96 -7.81
C ALA A 394 6.79 1.42 -6.97
N TYR A 395 6.88 0.16 -6.53
CA TYR A 395 5.87 -0.46 -5.67
C TYR A 395 5.60 0.36 -4.41
N PHE A 396 6.63 0.66 -3.61
CA PHE A 396 6.43 1.35 -2.33
C PHE A 396 5.89 2.77 -2.51
N ARG A 397 6.26 3.47 -3.60
CA ARG A 397 5.71 4.79 -3.94
C ARG A 397 4.23 4.71 -4.31
N GLU A 398 3.83 3.69 -5.07
CA GLU A 398 2.42 3.45 -5.44
C GLU A 398 1.58 3.04 -4.24
N ALA A 399 2.09 2.11 -3.43
CA ALA A 399 1.46 1.67 -2.18
C ALA A 399 1.26 2.85 -1.23
N ARG A 400 2.30 3.66 -0.96
CA ARG A 400 2.22 4.86 -0.12
C ARG A 400 1.18 5.85 -0.63
N ARG A 401 1.08 6.05 -1.94
CA ARG A 401 0.08 6.96 -2.54
C ARG A 401 -1.34 6.42 -2.50
N GLY A 402 -1.53 5.15 -2.15
CA GLY A 402 -2.82 4.50 -2.20
C GLY A 402 -3.30 4.27 -3.63
N ALA A 403 -2.39 4.04 -4.58
CA ALA A 403 -2.73 3.90 -6.01
C ALA A 403 -3.74 2.77 -6.29
N SER A 404 -3.80 1.77 -5.40
CA SER A 404 -4.70 0.62 -5.50
C SER A 404 -5.90 0.68 -4.57
N CYS A 405 -6.13 1.76 -3.81
CA CYS A 405 -7.16 1.78 -2.77
C CYS A 405 -8.58 1.55 -3.31
N ASP A 406 -8.88 2.04 -4.51
CA ASP A 406 -10.17 1.83 -5.16
C ASP A 406 -10.33 0.47 -5.87
N SER A 407 -9.53 -0.53 -5.51
CA SER A 407 -9.62 -1.89 -6.05
C SER A 407 -10.78 -2.68 -5.46
N ASN A 408 -11.20 -3.74 -6.17
CA ASN A 408 -11.97 -4.81 -5.54
C ASN A 408 -11.06 -5.67 -4.65
N TRP A 409 -11.13 -5.47 -3.34
CA TRP A 409 -10.39 -6.26 -2.34
C TRP A 409 -11.00 -7.63 -2.03
N TYR A 410 -11.99 -8.02 -2.83
CA TYR A 410 -12.72 -9.29 -2.78
C TYR A 410 -12.61 -10.10 -4.08
N GLU A 411 -11.73 -9.72 -5.01
CA GLU A 411 -11.61 -10.38 -6.30
C GLU A 411 -11.33 -11.89 -6.16
N GLY A 412 -12.07 -12.70 -6.92
CA GLY A 412 -12.01 -14.17 -6.88
C GLY A 412 -12.95 -14.86 -5.88
N ASN A 413 -13.66 -14.11 -5.03
CA ASN A 413 -14.77 -14.68 -4.25
C ASN A 413 -15.93 -15.16 -5.15
N GLU A 414 -16.84 -15.96 -4.60
CA GLU A 414 -18.01 -16.45 -5.34
C GLU A 414 -18.95 -15.30 -5.75
N GLY A 415 -19.55 -15.44 -6.94
CA GLY A 415 -20.54 -14.51 -7.47
C GLY A 415 -20.00 -13.12 -7.83
N GLU A 416 -20.89 -12.13 -7.77
CA GLU A 416 -20.62 -10.72 -8.10
C GLU A 416 -19.51 -10.09 -7.25
N LEU A 417 -19.38 -10.52 -5.99
CA LEU A 417 -18.36 -10.01 -5.07
C LEU A 417 -16.93 -10.23 -5.61
N GLY A 418 -16.72 -11.31 -6.36
CA GLY A 418 -15.41 -11.66 -6.93
C GLY A 418 -15.04 -10.98 -8.24
N TRP A 419 -15.91 -10.17 -8.85
CA TRP A 419 -15.66 -9.62 -10.18
C TRP A 419 -14.69 -8.42 -10.15
N ARG A 420 -13.72 -8.38 -11.06
CA ARG A 420 -12.65 -7.37 -11.14
C ARG A 420 -13.12 -5.91 -11.04
N GLY A 421 -14.23 -5.58 -11.68
CA GLY A 421 -14.77 -4.22 -11.74
C GLY A 421 -15.85 -3.92 -10.71
N GLN A 422 -16.18 -4.89 -9.86
CA GLN A 422 -17.26 -4.77 -8.90
C GLN A 422 -16.69 -4.48 -7.51
N ARG A 423 -17.17 -3.41 -6.88
CA ARG A 423 -16.89 -3.14 -5.46
C ARG A 423 -18.08 -3.63 -4.65
N PRO A 424 -17.88 -4.15 -3.42
CA PRO A 424 -18.99 -4.38 -2.53
C PRO A 424 -19.74 -3.06 -2.28
N ALA A 425 -21.06 -3.14 -2.29
CA ALA A 425 -21.91 -2.04 -1.88
C ALA A 425 -22.19 -2.19 -0.38
N PHE A 426 -21.54 -1.35 0.43
CA PHE A 426 -21.82 -1.27 1.86
C PHE A 426 -23.05 -0.38 2.10
N SER A 427 -23.92 -0.78 3.02
CA SER A 427 -25.13 -0.02 3.39
C SER A 427 -24.84 1.09 4.41
N ALA A 428 -23.68 1.04 5.06
CA ALA A 428 -23.16 2.05 5.98
C ALA A 428 -21.63 2.18 5.85
N ALA A 429 -21.02 3.01 6.69
CA ALA A 429 -19.56 3.02 6.83
C ALA A 429 -19.06 1.61 7.20
N ALA A 430 -18.00 1.17 6.53
CA ALA A 430 -17.47 -0.19 6.63
C ALA A 430 -16.02 -0.18 7.12
N PRO A 431 -15.79 -0.11 8.44
CA PRO A 431 -14.45 -0.10 9.03
C PRO A 431 -13.60 -1.26 8.52
N ALA A 432 -12.30 -1.02 8.38
CA ALA A 432 -11.35 -2.09 8.13
C ALA A 432 -11.34 -3.05 9.33
N LEU A 433 -11.37 -4.35 9.09
CA LEU A 433 -11.37 -5.37 10.13
C LEU A 433 -10.19 -6.33 9.92
N LEU A 434 -9.41 -6.54 10.98
CA LEU A 434 -8.29 -7.48 11.00
C LEU A 434 -8.45 -8.48 12.14
N GLY A 435 -7.83 -9.65 12.02
CA GLY A 435 -7.92 -10.72 13.00
C GLY A 435 -7.51 -12.07 12.43
N PHE A 436 -7.55 -13.10 13.27
CA PHE A 436 -7.59 -14.47 12.76
C PHE A 436 -8.93 -14.73 12.07
N ASP A 437 -8.94 -15.59 11.05
CA ASP A 437 -10.13 -15.86 10.22
C ASP A 437 -11.36 -16.22 11.08
N GLU A 438 -11.19 -17.08 12.08
CA GLU A 438 -12.29 -17.53 12.93
C GLU A 438 -12.80 -16.42 13.87
N ALA A 439 -11.89 -15.52 14.28
CA ALA A 439 -12.27 -14.34 15.07
C ALA A 439 -13.01 -13.32 14.20
N ILE A 440 -12.57 -13.13 12.95
CA ILE A 440 -13.25 -12.29 11.95
C ILE A 440 -14.65 -12.84 11.68
N ASP A 441 -14.79 -14.15 11.42
CA ASP A 441 -16.08 -14.80 11.21
C ASP A 441 -17.03 -14.54 12.38
N GLU A 442 -16.59 -14.83 13.60
CA GLU A 442 -17.38 -14.61 14.81
C GLU A 442 -17.75 -13.13 15.00
N TYR A 443 -16.84 -12.21 14.68
CA TYR A 443 -17.07 -10.78 14.77
C TYR A 443 -18.12 -10.31 13.74
N CYS A 444 -17.99 -10.72 12.48
CA CYS A 444 -18.94 -10.39 11.41
C CYS A 444 -20.32 -10.98 11.67
N GLU A 445 -20.40 -12.25 12.12
CA GLU A 445 -21.68 -12.89 12.48
C GLU A 445 -22.42 -12.18 13.60
N ARG A 446 -21.70 -11.68 14.62
CA ARG A 446 -22.31 -10.90 15.72
C ARG A 446 -22.76 -9.51 15.30
N ALA A 447 -22.05 -8.90 14.33
CA ALA A 447 -22.35 -7.57 13.83
C ALA A 447 -23.55 -7.55 12.86
N GLN A 448 -23.93 -8.69 12.27
CA GLN A 448 -25.11 -8.79 11.42
C GLN A 448 -26.40 -8.52 12.21
N THR A 449 -27.29 -7.70 11.63
CA THR A 449 -28.60 -7.49 12.24
C THR A 449 -29.50 -8.73 12.04
N PRO A 450 -30.28 -9.15 13.05
CA PRO A 450 -31.16 -10.33 12.93
C PRO A 450 -32.23 -10.23 11.84
N ALA A 451 -32.49 -9.02 11.31
CA ALA A 451 -33.64 -8.73 10.46
C ALA A 451 -33.55 -9.31 9.04
N GLU A 452 -32.35 -9.67 8.56
CA GLU A 452 -32.17 -10.12 7.16
C GLU A 452 -32.25 -11.64 6.97
N GLY A 453 -32.42 -12.40 8.06
CA GLY A 453 -32.33 -13.86 8.05
C GLY A 453 -30.88 -14.31 7.82
N LYS A 454 -30.41 -15.29 8.61
CA LYS A 454 -29.05 -15.82 8.46
C LYS A 454 -28.90 -16.58 7.14
N ARG A 455 -28.55 -15.87 6.08
CA ARG A 455 -27.98 -16.49 4.87
C ARG A 455 -26.47 -16.53 5.05
N TYR A 456 -25.91 -17.73 5.00
CA TYR A 456 -24.46 -17.88 5.02
C TYR A 456 -23.93 -17.57 3.62
N PHE A 457 -23.22 -16.47 3.46
CA PHE A 457 -22.66 -16.03 2.18
C PHE A 457 -21.15 -16.34 2.05
N GLY A 458 -20.62 -17.17 2.96
CA GLY A 458 -19.18 -17.36 3.13
C GLY A 458 -18.52 -16.22 3.91
N HIS A 459 -17.24 -16.40 4.22
CA HIS A 459 -16.41 -15.49 5.04
C HIS A 459 -16.54 -14.02 4.62
N ALA A 460 -16.25 -13.73 3.35
CA ALA A 460 -16.30 -12.39 2.81
C ALA A 460 -17.71 -11.79 2.73
N GLY A 461 -18.68 -12.56 2.26
CA GLY A 461 -20.07 -12.10 2.14
C GLY A 461 -20.68 -11.77 3.50
N ASN A 462 -20.36 -12.56 4.53
CA ASN A 462 -20.83 -12.30 5.88
C ASN A 462 -20.32 -10.96 6.43
N CYS A 463 -19.05 -10.62 6.19
CA CYS A 463 -18.47 -9.34 6.61
C CYS A 463 -18.99 -8.15 5.82
N VAL A 464 -19.20 -8.29 4.50
CA VAL A 464 -19.81 -7.22 3.69
C VAL A 464 -21.22 -6.88 4.21
N ASN A 465 -22.04 -7.89 4.49
CA ASN A 465 -23.38 -7.66 5.06
C ASN A 465 -23.35 -7.06 6.47
N ALA A 466 -22.28 -7.28 7.22
CA ALA A 466 -22.05 -6.65 8.51
C ALA A 466 -21.51 -5.21 8.42
N ASN A 467 -21.35 -4.65 7.21
CA ASN A 467 -20.63 -3.40 6.95
C ASN A 467 -19.23 -3.43 7.54
N LEU A 468 -18.44 -4.46 7.21
CA LEU A 468 -17.04 -4.59 7.62
C LEU A 468 -16.19 -4.90 6.41
N ASN A 469 -15.11 -4.14 6.25
CA ASN A 469 -14.17 -4.30 5.14
C ASN A 469 -13.03 -5.22 5.57
N ILE A 470 -12.83 -6.32 4.85
CA ILE A 470 -11.72 -7.26 5.06
C ILE A 470 -10.95 -7.42 3.76
N LEU A 471 -9.70 -7.86 3.85
CA LEU A 471 -8.96 -8.31 2.68
C LEU A 471 -9.27 -9.78 2.40
N SER A 472 -9.86 -10.08 1.24
CA SER A 472 -10.20 -11.46 0.87
C SER A 472 -9.97 -11.69 -0.63
N LEU A 473 -8.75 -12.01 -1.03
CA LEU A 473 -8.38 -12.17 -2.45
C LEU A 473 -8.16 -13.64 -2.82
N TYR A 474 -8.84 -14.09 -3.87
CA TYR A 474 -8.73 -15.44 -4.44
C TYR A 474 -8.61 -15.46 -5.98
N GLY A 475 -8.49 -14.29 -6.62
CA GLY A 475 -8.48 -14.17 -8.06
C GLY A 475 -7.11 -14.44 -8.70
N ASP A 476 -7.09 -15.04 -9.90
CA ASP A 476 -5.85 -15.33 -10.64
C ASP A 476 -5.06 -14.08 -11.03
N ARG A 477 -5.78 -12.98 -11.31
CA ARG A 477 -5.17 -11.70 -11.74
C ARG A 477 -4.50 -10.98 -10.57
N VAL A 478 -5.11 -11.03 -9.39
CA VAL A 478 -4.63 -10.36 -8.18
C VAL A 478 -4.62 -11.37 -7.04
N PRO A 479 -3.73 -12.38 -7.10
CA PRO A 479 -3.71 -13.41 -6.09
C PRO A 479 -3.18 -12.83 -4.77
N TYR A 480 -3.60 -13.43 -3.67
CA TYR A 480 -3.18 -12.99 -2.34
C TYR A 480 -1.66 -13.16 -2.16
N ASN A 481 -0.96 -12.09 -1.76
CA ASN A 481 0.39 -12.12 -1.21
C ASN A 481 0.59 -10.92 -0.26
N LEU A 482 1.74 -10.85 0.43
CA LEU A 482 1.98 -9.79 1.41
C LEU A 482 2.04 -8.39 0.81
N CYS A 483 2.31 -8.25 -0.49
CA CYS A 483 2.24 -6.95 -1.15
C CYS A 483 0.80 -6.47 -1.33
N ARG A 484 -0.15 -7.35 -1.62
CA ARG A 484 -1.57 -6.99 -1.63
C ARG A 484 -2.05 -6.64 -0.22
N ASN A 485 -1.54 -7.36 0.77
CA ASN A 485 -1.83 -7.11 2.18
C ASN A 485 -1.35 -5.73 2.64
N LEU A 486 -0.09 -5.37 2.35
CA LEU A 486 0.45 -4.06 2.69
C LEU A 486 -0.29 -2.92 1.98
N GLU A 487 -0.62 -3.06 0.70
CA GLU A 487 -1.39 -2.04 0.00
C GLU A 487 -2.77 -1.83 0.62
N TRP A 488 -3.47 -2.92 0.96
CA TRP A 488 -4.76 -2.85 1.66
C TRP A 488 -4.61 -2.16 3.03
N GLN A 489 -3.58 -2.48 3.80
CA GLN A 489 -3.33 -1.84 5.11
C GLN A 489 -2.98 -0.36 4.99
N VAL A 490 -2.21 0.05 3.98
CA VAL A 490 -1.94 1.47 3.74
C VAL A 490 -3.22 2.20 3.38
N CYS A 491 -4.09 1.58 2.57
CA CYS A 491 -5.41 2.14 2.27
C CYS A 491 -6.28 2.24 3.53
N ALA A 492 -6.29 1.20 4.38
CA ALA A 492 -7.01 1.19 5.65
C ALA A 492 -6.51 2.30 6.58
N ALA A 493 -5.19 2.41 6.74
CA ALA A 493 -4.52 3.42 7.56
C ALA A 493 -4.85 4.85 7.12
N LYS A 494 -5.01 5.07 5.81
CA LYS A 494 -5.37 6.37 5.23
C LYS A 494 -6.86 6.64 5.15
N GLY A 495 -7.70 5.68 5.54
CA GLY A 495 -9.16 5.78 5.40
C GLY A 495 -9.66 5.76 3.95
N LEU A 496 -8.89 5.15 3.04
CA LEU A 496 -9.14 5.17 1.60
C LEU A 496 -9.77 3.87 1.07
N LEU A 497 -10.08 2.89 1.92
CA LEU A 497 -10.75 1.69 1.45
C LEU A 497 -12.19 2.01 0.99
N PRO A 498 -12.73 1.30 -0.02
CA PRO A 498 -14.09 1.50 -0.46
C PRO A 498 -15.07 1.32 0.70
N GLY A 499 -15.92 2.33 0.94
CA GLY A 499 -16.93 2.33 1.99
C GLY A 499 -16.42 2.57 3.41
N GLN A 500 -15.11 2.75 3.65
CA GLN A 500 -14.55 2.79 5.01
C GLN A 500 -15.11 3.90 5.89
N GLY A 501 -15.48 5.04 5.30
CA GLY A 501 -16.05 6.18 6.02
C GLY A 501 -14.98 7.05 6.64
N ASP A 502 -14.89 7.08 7.96
CA ASP A 502 -14.02 7.95 8.77
C ASP A 502 -12.60 7.41 8.97
N GLY A 503 -12.24 6.34 8.26
CA GLY A 503 -10.93 5.69 8.38
C GLY A 503 -10.78 4.78 9.60
N GLN A 504 -11.89 4.37 10.23
CA GLN A 504 -11.84 3.43 11.34
C GLN A 504 -11.22 2.08 10.92
N ILE A 505 -10.35 1.56 11.78
CA ILE A 505 -9.82 0.19 11.78
C ILE A 505 -10.29 -0.48 13.08
N ARG A 506 -10.63 -1.77 13.01
CA ARG A 506 -11.03 -2.60 14.14
C ARG A 506 -10.27 -3.91 14.12
N PHE A 507 -10.12 -4.51 15.30
CA PHE A 507 -9.50 -5.82 15.47
C PHE A 507 -10.51 -6.81 16.05
N ALA A 508 -10.75 -7.91 15.34
CA ALA A 508 -11.59 -9.01 15.78
C ALA A 508 -10.96 -9.82 16.93
N LYS A 509 -9.65 -9.65 17.16
CA LYS A 509 -8.92 -10.20 18.30
C LYS A 509 -8.03 -9.11 18.91
N SER A 510 -7.98 -9.05 20.25
CA SER A 510 -7.11 -8.09 20.93
C SER A 510 -5.64 -8.43 20.67
N ILE A 511 -4.87 -7.39 20.38
CA ILE A 511 -3.45 -7.51 20.02
C ILE A 511 -2.61 -7.97 21.20
N ARG A 512 -2.99 -7.61 22.42
CA ARG A 512 -2.31 -8.09 23.65
C ARG A 512 -2.48 -9.60 23.87
N ASP A 513 -3.43 -10.24 23.18
CA ASP A 513 -3.66 -11.68 23.24
C ASP A 513 -2.96 -12.43 22.08
N LEU A 514 -2.14 -11.72 21.29
CA LEU A 514 -1.30 -12.30 20.25
C LEU A 514 0.00 -12.79 20.89
N HIS A 515 0.05 -14.07 21.23
CA HIS A 515 1.25 -14.67 21.82
C HIS A 515 2.00 -15.46 20.73
N PRO A 516 3.23 -15.05 20.32
CA PRO A 516 4.00 -15.78 19.31
C PRO A 516 4.28 -17.25 19.67
N HIS A 517 4.25 -17.58 20.97
CA HIS A 517 4.42 -18.95 21.49
C HIS A 517 3.13 -19.50 22.14
N GLY A 518 1.97 -18.91 21.83
CA GLY A 518 0.68 -19.26 22.43
C GLY A 518 -0.04 -20.43 21.74
N ALA A 519 -1.37 -20.44 21.84
CA ALA A 519 -2.22 -21.46 21.23
C ALA A 519 -2.17 -21.46 19.68
N LYS A 520 -1.98 -20.27 19.09
CA LYS A 520 -1.73 -20.02 17.67
C LYS A 520 -0.31 -19.46 17.50
N PRO A 521 0.73 -20.30 17.61
CA PRO A 521 2.11 -19.85 17.57
C PRO A 521 2.52 -19.39 16.17
N LEU A 522 3.34 -18.34 16.13
CA LEU A 522 3.90 -17.75 14.91
C LEU A 522 4.90 -18.72 14.27
N GLY A 523 4.80 -18.91 12.96
CA GLY A 523 5.67 -19.75 12.14
C GLY A 523 5.30 -21.22 12.10
N GLU A 524 4.28 -21.63 12.86
CA GLU A 524 3.78 -23.01 12.94
C GLU A 524 2.61 -23.26 12.00
N CYS A 525 2.20 -22.25 11.21
CA CYS A 525 1.33 -22.45 10.05
C CYS A 525 -0.01 -23.14 10.40
N ARG A 526 -0.58 -22.78 11.57
CA ARG A 526 -1.81 -23.37 12.13
C ARG A 526 -3.11 -22.79 11.57
N GLY A 527 -3.03 -21.65 10.90
CA GLY A 527 -4.18 -20.98 10.28
C GLY A 527 -4.61 -21.63 8.97
N TRP A 528 -5.60 -20.99 8.32
CA TRP A 528 -6.04 -21.39 7.00
C TRP A 528 -4.97 -21.08 5.93
N ARG A 529 -5.00 -21.86 4.85
CA ARG A 529 -4.16 -21.71 3.66
C ARG A 529 -4.93 -22.11 2.42
N ALA A 530 -4.58 -21.51 1.29
CA ALA A 530 -5.11 -21.94 0.00
C ALA A 530 -4.74 -23.41 -0.28
N PRO A 531 -5.60 -24.19 -0.97
CA PRO A 531 -5.34 -25.61 -1.25
C PRO A 531 -4.05 -25.88 -2.03
N ASP A 532 -3.59 -24.91 -2.83
CA ASP A 532 -2.38 -24.93 -3.64
C ASP A 532 -1.18 -24.25 -2.97
N ALA A 533 -1.34 -23.76 -1.73
CA ALA A 533 -0.27 -23.17 -0.96
C ALA A 533 0.86 -24.21 -0.73
N PRO A 534 2.13 -23.76 -0.73
CA PRO A 534 3.25 -24.66 -0.47
C PRO A 534 3.19 -25.24 0.95
N PRO A 535 3.94 -26.32 1.22
CA PRO A 535 4.11 -26.85 2.56
C PRO A 535 4.67 -25.77 3.53
N CYS A 536 4.41 -25.92 4.83
CA CYS A 536 4.64 -24.86 5.82
C CYS A 536 6.11 -24.43 5.98
N ASP A 537 7.08 -25.31 5.67
CA ASP A 537 8.51 -24.98 5.60
C ASP A 537 8.84 -24.01 4.45
N GLN A 538 7.97 -23.92 3.44
CA GLN A 538 8.11 -23.10 2.24
C GLN A 538 7.03 -22.03 2.12
N GLY A 539 6.10 -21.95 3.09
CA GLY A 539 4.94 -21.08 3.05
C GLY A 539 4.57 -20.52 4.41
N TYR A 540 3.43 -19.85 4.47
CA TYR A 540 2.86 -19.29 5.70
C TYR A 540 1.34 -19.46 5.69
N ALA A 541 0.70 -19.20 6.83
CA ALA A 541 -0.75 -19.27 7.00
C ALA A 541 -1.35 -17.94 7.45
N THR A 542 -2.68 -17.86 7.48
CA THR A 542 -3.42 -16.66 7.94
C THR A 542 -3.09 -16.26 9.38
N ASP A 543 -2.79 -17.24 10.24
CA ASP A 543 -2.31 -16.96 11.59
C ASP A 543 -0.98 -16.18 11.59
N ASP A 544 -0.01 -16.55 10.74
CA ASP A 544 1.28 -15.87 10.63
C ASP A 544 1.12 -14.45 10.08
N ILE A 545 0.20 -14.30 9.11
CA ILE A 545 -0.16 -13.01 8.52
C ILE A 545 -0.59 -12.06 9.62
N PHE A 546 -1.56 -12.40 10.47
CA PHE A 546 -2.12 -11.45 11.44
C PHE A 546 -1.08 -10.87 12.43
N PHE A 547 -0.06 -11.65 12.81
CA PHE A 547 1.08 -11.13 13.56
C PHE A 547 1.85 -10.06 12.77
N LEU A 548 2.15 -10.33 11.51
CA LEU A 548 2.82 -9.37 10.62
C LEU A 548 1.96 -8.13 10.41
N GLU A 549 0.66 -8.28 10.14
CA GLU A 549 -0.27 -7.16 9.95
C GLU A 549 -0.27 -6.17 11.11
N THR A 550 -0.30 -6.71 12.33
CA THR A 550 -0.23 -5.91 13.55
C THR A 550 1.08 -5.14 13.64
N CYS A 551 2.20 -5.79 13.33
CA CYS A 551 3.50 -5.15 13.35
C CYS A 551 3.68 -4.13 12.22
N LEU A 552 3.06 -4.34 11.06
CA LEU A 552 3.05 -3.38 9.96
C LEU A 552 2.30 -2.10 10.37
N PHE A 553 1.11 -2.20 10.99
CA PHE A 553 0.44 -1.02 11.55
C PHE A 553 1.29 -0.33 12.61
N ALA A 554 1.94 -1.10 13.50
CA ALA A 554 2.86 -0.53 14.46
C ALA A 554 4.04 0.20 13.80
N GLN A 555 4.48 -0.23 12.61
CA GLN A 555 5.55 0.44 11.87
C GLN A 555 5.08 1.71 11.15
N ILE A 556 3.89 1.70 10.54
CA ILE A 556 3.42 2.78 9.65
C ILE A 556 2.54 3.83 10.33
N CYS A 557 2.14 3.64 11.59
CA CYS A 557 1.34 4.61 12.35
C CYS A 557 2.18 5.32 13.41
N ALA A 558 2.08 6.65 13.52
CA ALA A 558 2.77 7.44 14.53
C ALA A 558 2.20 7.21 15.94
N ASN A 559 0.90 6.99 16.07
CA ASN A 559 0.19 6.64 17.31
C ASN A 559 0.16 5.13 17.62
N ARG A 560 1.13 4.37 17.12
CA ARG A 560 1.27 2.91 17.28
C ARG A 560 1.17 2.36 18.71
N ASP A 561 1.47 3.16 19.74
CA ASP A 561 1.34 2.71 21.13
C ASP A 561 -0.12 2.47 21.55
N GLU A 562 -1.09 3.11 20.88
CA GLU A 562 -2.52 2.91 21.11
C GLU A 562 -2.98 1.52 20.69
N LEU A 563 -2.39 1.00 19.61
CA LEU A 563 -2.71 -0.31 19.02
C LEU A 563 -2.69 -1.43 20.06
N PHE A 564 -1.71 -1.43 20.96
CA PHE A 564 -1.50 -2.46 21.98
C PHE A 564 -2.39 -2.30 23.22
N LYS A 565 -3.22 -1.26 23.27
CA LYS A 565 -4.16 -0.97 24.38
C LYS A 565 -5.60 -1.31 24.03
N LEU A 566 -5.87 -1.65 22.77
CA LEU A 566 -7.23 -1.88 22.25
C LEU A 566 -7.81 -3.22 22.71
N ASP A 567 -9.08 -3.18 23.10
CA ASP A 567 -9.91 -4.37 23.23
C ASP A 567 -10.50 -4.77 21.86
N VAL A 568 -11.17 -5.92 21.81
CA VAL A 568 -11.82 -6.42 20.59
C VAL A 568 -12.89 -5.43 20.12
N GLY A 569 -12.79 -5.01 18.86
CA GLY A 569 -13.77 -4.13 18.21
C GLY A 569 -13.63 -2.64 18.49
N ASP A 570 -12.69 -2.24 19.36
CA ASP A 570 -12.38 -0.83 19.61
C ASP A 570 -11.95 -0.12 18.32
N PRO A 571 -12.35 1.16 18.13
CA PRO A 571 -11.84 1.98 17.04
C PRO A 571 -10.34 2.22 17.19
N PHE A 572 -9.61 1.99 16.10
CA PHE A 572 -8.27 2.51 15.88
C PHE A 572 -8.27 3.45 14.68
N TYR A 573 -7.63 4.61 14.82
CA TYR A 573 -7.42 5.57 13.75
C TYR A 573 -5.91 5.75 13.58
N CYS A 574 -5.36 5.31 12.46
CA CYS A 574 -3.93 5.41 12.22
C CYS A 574 -3.54 6.86 11.86
N ASP A 575 -2.63 7.45 12.64
CA ASP A 575 -1.90 8.64 12.21
C ASP A 575 -0.77 8.19 11.27
N PHE A 576 -1.07 8.07 9.98
CA PHE A 576 -0.13 7.50 9.00
C PHE A 576 1.19 8.27 8.96
N SER A 577 2.30 7.57 9.21
CA SER A 577 3.64 8.12 9.24
C SER A 577 4.39 7.84 7.94
N ASP A 578 4.60 8.88 7.12
CA ASP A 578 5.44 8.75 5.91
C ASP A 578 6.85 8.26 6.26
N ALA A 579 7.44 8.77 7.36
CA ALA A 579 8.75 8.34 7.85
C ALA A 579 8.74 6.86 8.31
N GLY A 580 7.68 6.43 9.00
CA GLY A 580 7.51 5.03 9.39
C GLY A 580 7.41 4.10 8.17
N PHE A 581 6.73 4.57 7.11
CA PHE A 581 6.63 3.85 5.84
C PHE A 581 7.95 3.85 5.04
N ASP A 582 8.72 4.94 5.06
CA ASP A 582 10.08 5.00 4.50
C ASP A 582 11.01 3.99 5.18
N GLU A 583 10.97 3.92 6.52
CA GLU A 583 11.73 2.92 7.27
C GLU A 583 11.29 1.49 6.92
N LEU A 584 9.98 1.23 6.79
CA LEU A 584 9.48 -0.08 6.36
C LEU A 584 10.04 -0.47 4.99
N GLN A 585 10.00 0.44 4.02
CA GLN A 585 10.59 0.23 2.69
C GLN A 585 12.08 -0.10 2.81
N TRP A 586 12.84 0.64 3.62
CA TRP A 586 14.25 0.37 3.84
C TRP A 586 14.49 -1.00 4.47
N LEU A 587 13.69 -1.38 5.48
CA LEU A 587 13.79 -2.67 6.15
C LEU A 587 13.58 -3.84 5.17
N LEU A 588 12.58 -3.73 4.30
CA LEU A 588 12.21 -4.81 3.37
C LEU A 588 13.08 -4.87 2.11
N THR A 589 13.74 -3.77 1.72
CA THR A 589 14.54 -3.72 0.48
C THR A 589 16.05 -3.81 0.71
N ARG A 590 16.53 -3.71 1.96
CA ARG A 590 17.95 -3.95 2.25
C ARG A 590 18.30 -5.40 1.91
N THR A 591 19.25 -5.58 1.00
CA THR A 591 19.76 -6.90 0.65
C THR A 591 20.40 -7.55 1.87
N THR A 592 20.01 -8.78 2.18
CA THR A 592 20.77 -9.66 3.05
C THR A 592 22.01 -10.11 2.29
N SER A 593 23.04 -9.26 2.31
CA SER A 593 24.35 -9.55 1.71
C SER A 593 25.04 -10.71 2.39
#